data_AF-A0A7S2RH96-F1
#
_entry.id   AF-A0A7S2RH96-F1
#
_cell.length_a   1.000
_cell.length_b   1.000
_cell.length_c   1.000
_cell.angle_alpha   90.00
_cell.angle_beta   90.00
_cell.angle_gamma   90.00
#
_symmetry.space_group_name_H-M   'P 1'
#
loop_
_entity.id
_entity.type
_entity.pdbx_description
1 polymer ?
#
loop_
_entity_poly.entity_id
_entity_poly.type
_entity_poly.pdbx_seq_one_letter_code
_entity_poly.pdbx_strand_id
1 'polypeptide(L)'
;GKIKEADEVQDRDLPAEDEVKMYSLSDVNSFLEFVEVEMTKSSLNTNGVFIIDAGRTVFIWIGKKSSPREQQQAMEGSQEGLNAMGRGKNTSVVRVLEGREKKNKAFKRVLKKKKSLFKSFSFF
;
A
#
# COMPACT_ATOMS: atom_id res chain seq x y z
N GLY A 1 -15.85 1.80 -1.20
CA GLY A 1 -16.35 1.93 0.20
C GLY A 1 -16.01 3.32 0.74
N LYS A 2 -16.51 3.71 1.93
CA LYS A 2 -16.16 5.01 2.54
C LYS A 2 -14.63 5.12 2.68
N ILE A 3 -14.04 6.19 2.12
CA ILE A 3 -12.64 6.54 2.32
C ILE A 3 -12.49 6.98 3.77
N LYS A 4 -11.63 6.32 4.54
CA LYS A 4 -11.36 6.68 5.92
C LYS A 4 -10.00 7.38 6.02
N GLU A 5 -9.95 8.40 6.86
CA GLU A 5 -8.70 9.01 7.30
C GLU A 5 -7.84 7.95 8.01
N ALA A 6 -6.53 8.04 7.85
CA ALA A 6 -5.56 7.07 8.35
C ALA A 6 -5.59 6.85 9.88
N ASP A 7 -6.11 7.84 10.61
CA ASP A 7 -6.09 7.87 12.07
C ASP A 7 -7.20 7.03 12.72
N GLU A 8 -8.14 6.47 11.93
CA GLU A 8 -9.23 5.62 12.43
C GLU A 8 -8.93 4.11 12.42
N VAL A 9 -7.77 3.67 11.90
CA VAL A 9 -7.43 2.25 11.80
C VAL A 9 -6.93 1.73 13.15
N GLN A 10 -7.69 0.85 13.81
CA GLN A 10 -7.32 0.25 15.10
C GLN A 10 -6.34 -0.92 14.91
N ASP A 11 -5.43 -1.13 15.86
CA ASP A 11 -4.35 -2.12 15.76
C ASP A 11 -4.84 -3.56 15.59
N ARG A 12 -6.05 -3.88 16.09
CA ARG A 12 -6.70 -5.19 15.92
C ARG A 12 -7.20 -5.47 14.50
N ASP A 13 -7.30 -4.45 13.66
CA ASP A 13 -7.75 -4.57 12.27
C ASP A 13 -6.60 -4.73 11.28
N LEU A 14 -5.35 -4.79 11.80
CA LEU A 14 -4.18 -5.08 11.01
C LEU A 14 -4.05 -6.61 10.82
N PRO A 15 -3.67 -7.07 9.61
CA PRO A 15 -3.63 -8.49 9.28
C PRO A 15 -2.40 -9.16 9.90
N ALA A 16 -2.36 -10.49 9.80
CA ALA A 16 -1.14 -11.26 10.03
C ALA A 16 -0.04 -10.82 9.04
N GLU A 17 1.22 -10.93 9.44
CA GLU A 17 2.36 -10.32 8.74
C GLU A 17 2.61 -10.90 7.34
N ASP A 18 2.31 -12.18 7.17
CA ASP A 18 2.52 -12.92 5.92
C ASP A 18 1.42 -12.66 4.89
N GLU A 19 0.34 -11.99 5.29
CA GLU A 19 -0.77 -11.64 4.40
C GLU A 19 -0.62 -10.23 3.79
N VAL A 20 0.41 -9.48 4.19
CA VAL A 20 0.65 -8.14 3.67
C VAL A 20 1.40 -8.20 2.36
N LYS A 21 0.77 -7.68 1.30
CA LYS A 21 1.34 -7.61 -0.04
C LYS A 21 1.49 -6.16 -0.48
N MET A 22 2.56 -5.87 -1.22
CA MET A 22 2.78 -4.58 -1.85
C MET A 22 2.78 -4.75 -3.37
N TYR A 23 2.12 -3.85 -4.07
CA TYR A 23 2.08 -3.80 -5.53
C TYR A 23 2.52 -2.43 -6.01
N SER A 24 3.30 -2.34 -7.08
CA SER A 24 3.49 -1.10 -7.83
C SER A 24 2.43 -0.98 -8.91
N LEU A 25 1.84 0.20 -9.02
CA LEU A 25 0.95 0.57 -10.11
C LEU A 25 1.77 1.34 -11.16
N SER A 26 1.72 0.90 -12.41
CA SER A 26 2.40 1.55 -13.54
C SER A 26 1.46 1.66 -14.74
N ASP A 27 1.55 2.77 -15.47
CA ASP A 27 0.89 2.91 -16.78
C ASP A 27 1.82 2.36 -17.88
N VAL A 28 1.48 1.20 -18.42
CA VAL A 28 2.20 0.56 -19.52
C VAL A 28 1.26 0.45 -20.72
N ASN A 29 1.61 1.11 -21.82
CA ASN A 29 0.81 1.11 -23.05
C ASN A 29 -0.66 1.55 -22.86
N SER A 30 -0.92 2.51 -21.96
CA SER A 30 -2.28 2.96 -21.58
C SER A 30 -3.10 1.97 -20.76
N PHE A 31 -2.49 0.88 -20.28
CA PHE A 31 -3.07 -0.06 -19.34
C PHE A 31 -2.42 0.09 -17.97
N LEU A 32 -3.23 0.02 -16.92
CA LEU A 32 -2.74 -0.02 -15.56
C LEU A 32 -2.30 -1.43 -15.22
N GLU A 33 -1.02 -1.59 -14.91
CA GLU A 33 -0.43 -2.85 -14.49
C GLU A 33 -0.11 -2.82 -12.99
N PHE A 34 -0.41 -3.93 -12.32
CA PHE A 34 -0.12 -4.16 -10.90
C PHE A 34 0.95 -5.24 -10.79
N VAL A 35 2.13 -4.86 -10.32
CA VAL A 35 3.26 -5.79 -10.15
C VAL A 35 3.55 -5.96 -8.67
N GLU A 36 3.56 -7.19 -8.16
CA GLU A 36 3.92 -7.46 -6.77
C GLU A 36 5.40 -7.10 -6.54
N VAL A 37 5.67 -6.29 -5.52
CA VAL A 37 7.00 -5.81 -5.16
C VAL A 37 7.31 -6.13 -3.70
N GLU A 38 8.60 -6.10 -3.35
CA GLU A 38 9.00 -6.35 -1.97
C GLU A 38 8.38 -5.33 -1.00
N MET A 39 7.94 -5.81 0.15
CA MET A 39 7.34 -4.98 1.20
C MET A 39 8.41 -4.21 1.99
N THR A 40 9.08 -3.26 1.33
CA THR A 40 10.14 -2.43 1.92
C THR A 40 9.89 -0.94 1.66
N LYS A 41 10.50 -0.10 2.51
CA LYS A 41 10.48 1.35 2.27
C LYS A 41 11.23 1.73 0.99
N SER A 42 12.24 0.95 0.59
CA SER A 42 13.05 1.22 -0.60
C SER A 42 12.26 0.98 -1.89
N SER A 43 11.26 0.08 -1.86
CA SER A 43 10.35 -0.14 -2.98
C SER A 43 9.50 1.09 -3.29
N LEU A 44 9.19 1.93 -2.28
CA LEU A 44 8.40 3.15 -2.44
C LEU A 44 9.20 4.24 -3.17
N ASN A 45 9.18 4.19 -4.50
CA ASN A 45 9.84 5.15 -5.37
C ASN A 45 8.98 6.41 -5.59
N THR A 46 9.58 7.60 -5.47
CA THR A 46 8.91 8.90 -5.67
C THR A 46 8.19 9.03 -7.03
N ASN A 47 8.62 8.29 -8.06
CA ASN A 47 8.02 8.34 -9.39
C ASN A 47 6.81 7.41 -9.56
N GLY A 48 6.42 6.64 -8.54
CA GLY A 48 5.39 5.61 -8.66
C GLY A 48 4.24 5.73 -7.67
N VAL A 49 3.25 4.87 -7.85
CA VAL A 49 2.15 4.64 -6.92
C VAL A 49 2.23 3.20 -6.43
N PHE A 50 1.98 2.99 -5.14
CA PHE A 50 2.12 1.68 -4.51
C PHE A 50 0.88 1.36 -3.68
N ILE A 51 0.46 0.11 -3.76
CA ILE A 51 -0.72 -0.41 -3.07
C ILE A 51 -0.25 -1.44 -2.07
N ILE A 52 -0.62 -1.24 -0.81
CA ILE A 52 -0.29 -2.16 0.27
C ILE A 52 -1.59 -2.76 0.74
N ASP A 53 -1.84 -4.00 0.35
CA ASP A 53 -2.96 -4.79 0.85
C ASP A 53 -2.59 -5.32 2.23
N ALA A 54 -3.25 -4.78 3.26
CA ALA A 54 -3.17 -5.22 4.63
C ALA A 54 -4.52 -5.82 5.08
N GLY A 55 -5.14 -6.66 4.25
CA GLY A 55 -6.37 -7.39 4.61
C GLY A 55 -7.59 -6.49 4.64
N ARG A 56 -7.96 -6.00 5.83
CA ARG A 56 -9.13 -5.11 6.01
C ARG A 56 -8.85 -3.66 5.63
N THR A 57 -7.57 -3.30 5.54
CA THR A 57 -7.14 -1.96 5.16
C THR A 57 -6.18 -2.05 3.99
N VAL A 58 -6.40 -1.22 2.98
CA VAL A 58 -5.48 -1.05 1.86
C VAL A 58 -4.93 0.36 1.91
N PHE A 59 -3.61 0.49 1.85
CA PHE A 59 -2.95 1.78 1.76
C PHE A 59 -2.52 2.04 0.32
N ILE A 60 -2.84 3.23 -0.19
CA ILE A 60 -2.35 3.71 -1.48
C ILE A 60 -1.31 4.78 -1.20
N TRP A 61 -0.04 4.45 -1.39
CA TRP A 61 1.05 5.40 -1.30
C TRP A 61 1.28 6.08 -2.66
N ILE A 62 1.34 7.40 -2.67
CA ILE A 62 1.49 8.21 -3.88
C ILE A 62 2.81 8.97 -3.82
N GLY A 63 3.71 8.64 -4.74
CA GLY A 63 4.96 9.35 -4.94
C GLY A 63 4.74 10.77 -5.43
N LYS A 64 5.60 11.70 -5.00
CA LYS A 64 5.48 13.13 -5.35
C LYS A 64 5.76 13.40 -6.83
N LYS A 65 6.53 12.54 -7.49
CA LYS A 65 6.92 12.65 -8.90
C LYS A 65 6.18 11.68 -9.82
N SER A 66 5.21 10.92 -9.30
CA SER A 66 4.36 10.08 -10.16
C SER A 66 3.55 10.94 -11.11
N SER A 67 3.19 10.38 -12.26
CA SER A 67 2.48 11.13 -13.29
C SER A 67 1.08 11.54 -12.80
N PRO A 68 0.53 12.69 -13.24
CA PRO A 68 -0.82 13.09 -12.87
C PRO A 68 -1.88 12.02 -13.18
N ARG A 69 -1.68 11.27 -14.28
CA ARG A 69 -2.53 10.15 -14.67
C ARG A 69 -2.47 9.03 -13.64
N GLU A 70 -1.28 8.58 -13.23
CA GLU A 70 -1.14 7.58 -12.17
C GLU A 70 -1.73 8.06 -10.84
N GLN A 71 -1.56 9.34 -10.47
CA GLN A 71 -2.14 9.87 -9.22
C GLN A 71 -3.67 9.89 -9.25
N GLN A 72 -4.26 10.27 -10.39
CA GLN A 72 -5.70 10.28 -10.59
C GLN A 72 -6.26 8.85 -10.60
N GLN A 73 -5.63 7.98 -11.39
CA GLN A 73 -6.02 6.59 -11.55
C GLN A 73 -5.67 5.73 -10.32
N ALA A 74 -4.77 6.18 -9.44
CA ALA A 74 -4.41 5.46 -8.24
C ALA A 74 -5.64 5.09 -7.41
N MET A 75 -6.59 6.02 -7.24
CA MET A 75 -7.76 5.78 -6.40
C MET A 75 -8.78 4.85 -7.08
N GLU A 76 -9.13 5.13 -8.33
CA GLU A 76 -10.09 4.34 -9.11
C GLU A 76 -9.53 2.97 -9.47
N GLY A 77 -8.33 2.94 -10.05
CA GLY A 77 -7.60 1.73 -10.41
C GLY A 77 -7.30 0.84 -9.19
N SER A 78 -6.92 1.41 -8.04
CA SER A 78 -6.78 0.57 -6.82
C SER A 78 -8.10 -0.04 -6.41
N GLN A 79 -9.22 0.69 -6.48
CA GLN A 79 -10.52 0.14 -6.11
C GLN A 79 -10.94 -0.98 -7.07
N GLU A 80 -10.69 -0.83 -8.37
CA GLU A 80 -10.93 -1.85 -9.39
C GLU A 80 -10.00 -3.07 -9.23
N GLY A 81 -8.70 -2.85 -9.05
CA GLY A 81 -7.72 -3.90 -8.79
C GLY A 81 -8.06 -4.70 -7.52
N LEU A 82 -8.45 -4.01 -6.44
CA LEU A 82 -8.94 -4.66 -5.22
C LEU A 82 -10.22 -5.45 -5.45
N ASN A 83 -11.15 -4.96 -6.28
CA ASN A 83 -12.35 -5.69 -6.64
C ASN A 83 -12.02 -6.95 -7.43
N ALA A 84 -11.12 -6.86 -8.41
CA ALA A 84 -10.64 -7.98 -9.21
C ALA A 84 -9.93 -9.04 -8.35
N MET A 85 -9.22 -8.62 -7.31
CA MET A 85 -8.60 -9.50 -6.30
C MET A 85 -9.59 -10.05 -5.25
N GLY A 86 -10.90 -9.77 -5.39
CA GLY A 86 -11.94 -10.27 -4.48
C GLY A 86 -12.04 -9.53 -3.13
N ARG A 87 -11.38 -8.38 -2.98
CA ARG A 87 -11.27 -7.62 -1.71
C ARG A 87 -12.31 -6.50 -1.55
N GLY A 88 -13.24 -6.32 -2.49
CA GLY A 88 -14.03 -5.09 -2.64
C GLY A 88 -15.07 -4.71 -1.56
N LYS A 89 -15.64 -5.66 -0.81
CA LYS A 89 -16.87 -5.40 -0.03
C LYS A 89 -16.66 -4.85 1.40
N ASN A 90 -15.50 -5.11 2.04
CA ASN A 90 -15.26 -4.75 3.45
C ASN A 90 -13.89 -4.10 3.70
N THR A 91 -13.25 -3.56 2.66
CA THR A 91 -11.89 -3.04 2.76
C THR A 91 -11.88 -1.52 2.85
N SER A 92 -11.20 -0.99 3.87
CA SER A 92 -10.99 0.45 4.03
C SER A 92 -9.80 0.89 3.17
N VAL A 93 -9.98 1.91 2.34
CA VAL A 93 -8.91 2.45 1.49
C VAL A 93 -8.37 3.73 2.12
N VAL A 94 -7.06 3.79 2.35
CA VAL A 94 -6.36 4.91 2.99
C VAL A 94 -5.30 5.46 2.05
N ARG A 95 -5.40 6.76 1.71
CA ARG A 95 -4.39 7.44 0.88
C ARG A 95 -3.24 7.95 1.73
N VAL A 96 -2.01 7.75 1.27
CA VAL A 96 -0.77 8.21 1.91
C VAL A 96 0.09 8.94 0.88
N LEU A 97 0.40 10.21 1.12
CA LEU A 97 1.28 10.98 0.24
C LEU A 97 2.73 10.85 0.69
N GLU A 98 3.66 10.82 -0.27
CA GLU A 98 5.09 10.88 0.01
C GLU A 98 5.43 12.06 0.95
N GLY A 99 6.21 11.79 1.99
CA GLY A 99 6.60 12.74 3.03
C GLY A 99 5.54 12.97 4.12
N ARG A 100 4.32 12.44 3.95
CA ARG A 100 3.24 12.48 4.96
C ARG A 100 3.06 11.16 5.70
N GLU A 101 3.94 10.17 5.49
CA GLU A 101 3.88 8.85 6.14
C GLU A 101 4.02 8.96 7.66
N LYS A 102 4.74 9.98 8.15
CA LYS A 102 4.94 10.22 9.60
C LYS A 102 3.62 10.40 10.35
N LYS A 103 2.60 10.95 9.68
CA LYS A 103 1.27 11.16 10.25
C LYS A 103 0.46 9.87 10.30
N ASN A 104 0.70 8.94 9.37
CA ASN A 104 -0.02 7.67 9.29
C ASN A 104 0.68 6.58 10.13
N LYS A 105 0.24 6.41 11.39
CA LYS A 105 0.80 5.40 12.31
C LYS A 105 0.59 3.97 11.81
N ALA A 106 -0.58 3.67 11.24
CA ALA A 106 -0.94 2.34 10.75
C ALA A 106 -0.02 1.92 9.58
N PHE A 107 0.11 2.77 8.57
CA PHE A 107 1.01 2.57 7.43
C PHE A 107 2.45 2.30 7.87
N LYS A 108 2.97 3.10 8.82
CA LYS A 108 4.32 2.90 9.36
C LYS A 108 4.48 1.57 10.09
N ARG A 109 3.45 1.10 10.78
CA ARG A 109 3.49 -0.19 11.49
C ARG A 109 3.56 -1.34 10.48
N VAL A 110 2.72 -1.28 9.45
CA VAL A 110 2.68 -2.27 8.36
C VAL A 110 4.03 -2.35 7.63
N LEU A 111 4.65 -1.20 7.28
CA LEU A 111 5.99 -1.18 6.66
C LEU A 111 7.13 -1.64 7.57
N LYS A 112 6.99 -1.55 8.89
CA LYS A 112 8.06 -1.90 9.84
C LYS A 112 8.08 -3.40 10.19
N LYS A 113 6.91 -4.07 10.21
CA LYS A 113 6.79 -5.48 10.62
C LYS A 113 7.71 -6.42 9.82
N LYS A 114 7.73 -6.33 8.48
CA LYS A 114 8.61 -7.18 7.64
C LYS A 114 10.12 -6.95 7.80
N LYS A 115 10.57 -5.79 8.32
CA LYS A 115 12.00 -5.54 8.59
C LYS A 115 12.55 -6.35 9.77
N SER A 116 11.68 -6.86 10.64
CA SER A 116 12.11 -7.48 11.91
C SER A 116 12.60 -8.93 11.74
N LEU A 117 12.17 -9.66 10.71
CA LEU A 117 12.54 -11.06 10.52
C LEU A 117 13.89 -11.25 9.81
N PHE A 118 14.28 -10.35 8.91
CA PHE A 118 15.57 -10.44 8.21
C PHE A 118 16.79 -10.10 9.07
N LYS A 119 16.61 -9.60 10.29
CA LYS A 119 17.71 -9.38 11.25
C LYS A 119 17.97 -10.56 12.18
N SER A 120 17.11 -11.58 12.22
CA SER A 120 17.22 -12.68 13.20
C SER A 120 17.74 -14.00 12.62
N PHE A 121 18.46 -13.95 11.50
CA PHE A 121 19.33 -15.05 11.06
C PHE A 121 20.78 -14.55 10.98
N SER A 122 21.36 -14.20 12.12
CA SER A 122 22.81 -14.32 12.30
C SER A 122 23.05 -15.72 12.83
N PHE A 123 23.52 -16.63 11.97
CA PHE A 123 24.14 -17.87 12.43
C PHE A 123 25.45 -17.47 13.12
N PHE A 124 25.54 -17.72 14.42
CA PHE A 124 26.83 -17.89 15.12
C PHE A 124 27.41 -19.26 14.76
#